data_AF-A0A931QJ96-F1
#
_entry.id   AF-A0A931QJ96-F1
#
_cell.length_a   1.000
_cell.length_b   1.000
_cell.length_c   1.000
_cell.angle_alpha   90.00
_cell.angle_beta   90.00
_cell.angle_gamma   90.00
#
_symmetry.space_group_name_H-M   'P 1'
#
loop_
_entity.id
_entity.type
_entity.pdbx_description
1 polymer ?
#
loop_
_entity_poly.entity_id
_entity_poly.type
_entity_poly.pdbx_seq_one_letter_code
_entity_poly.pdbx_strand_id
1 'polypeptide(L)' 'MALNVGDTAPDFALRGATGDEKMTFSLADQRGRKNVVIAFFPAAFTPV' A
#
# COMPACT_ATOMS: atom_id res chain seq x y z
N MET A 1 -10.61 -4.11 13.90
CA MET A 1 -10.92 -5.49 13.41
C MET A 1 -10.09 -5.75 12.17
N ALA A 2 -9.68 -6.99 11.95
CA ALA A 2 -9.00 -7.38 10.71
C ALA A 2 -9.97 -7.35 9.53
N LEU A 3 -9.46 -7.12 8.32
CA LEU A 3 -10.24 -7.19 7.08
C LEU A 3 -10.54 -8.64 6.72
N ASN A 4 -11.74 -8.89 6.21
CA ASN A 4 -12.17 -10.17 5.67
C ASN A 4 -12.20 -10.12 4.13
N VAL A 5 -12.27 -11.31 3.51
CA VAL A 5 -12.45 -11.41 2.06
C VAL A 5 -13.79 -10.78 1.66
N GLY A 6 -13.75 -9.89 0.68
CA GLY A 6 -14.92 -9.15 0.20
C GLY A 6 -15.09 -7.77 0.85
N ASP A 7 -14.40 -7.49 1.96
CA ASP A 7 -14.40 -6.16 2.54
C ASP A 7 -13.77 -5.15 1.58
N THR A 8 -14.37 -3.97 1.48
CA THR A 8 -13.76 -2.89 0.71
C THR A 8 -12.46 -2.45 1.39
N ALA A 9 -11.35 -2.50 0.65
CA ALA A 9 -10.06 -2.05 1.15
C ALA A 9 -10.14 -0.58 1.64
N PRO A 10 -9.69 -0.29 2.88
CA PRO A 10 -9.63 1.08 3.40
C PRO A 10 -8.70 1.93 2.53
N ASP A 11 -9.12 3.17 2.28
CA ASP A 11 -8.29 4.09 1.51
C ASP A 11 -7.10 4.59 2.34
N PHE A 12 -5.99 4.90 1.67
CA PHE A 12 -4.81 5.48 2.28
C PHE A 12 -4.01 6.28 1.26
N ALA A 13 -3.27 7.27 1.78
CA ALA A 13 -2.25 8.01 1.05
C ALA A 13 -0.94 7.99 1.84
N LEU A 14 0.11 7.38 1.28
CA LEU A 14 1.41 7.22 1.93
C LEU A 14 2.54 7.76 1.06
N ARG A 15 3.60 8.24 1.69
CA ARG A 15 4.82 8.63 0.99
C ARG A 15 5.57 7.38 0.55
N GLY A 16 5.87 7.30 -0.75
CA GLY A 16 6.70 6.26 -1.35
C GLY A 16 8.19 6.60 -1.25
N ALA A 17 9.02 5.57 -1.32
CA ALA A 17 10.48 5.66 -1.34
C ALA A 17 11.05 5.39 -2.75
N THR A 18 10.42 5.95 -3.78
CA THR A 18 10.88 5.84 -5.17
C THR A 18 11.96 6.86 -5.47
N GLY A 19 13.22 6.50 -5.21
CA GLY A 19 14.39 7.33 -5.53
C GLY A 19 14.39 8.70 -4.85
N ASP A 20 14.91 9.71 -5.55
CA ASP A 20 15.02 11.09 -5.03
C ASP A 20 13.68 11.86 -5.06
N GLU A 21 12.65 11.30 -5.70
CA GLU A 21 11.35 11.96 -5.81
C GLU A 21 10.41 11.55 -4.68
N LYS A 22 9.84 12.57 -4.02
CA LYS A 22 8.75 12.39 -3.06
C LYS A 22 7.47 12.03 -3.82
N MET A 23 7.24 10.74 -4.04
CA MET A 23 5.96 10.25 -4.54
C MET A 23 4.97 10.06 -3.39
N THR A 24 3.73 10.49 -3.55
CA THR A 24 2.62 10.05 -2.70
C THR A 24 1.85 8.97 -3.45
N PHE A 25 1.68 7.81 -2.84
CA PHE A 25 0.84 6.72 -3.35
C PHE A 25 -0.53 6.78 -2.68
N SER A 26 -1.59 6.85 -3.49
CA SER A 26 -2.99 6.79 -3.05
C SER A 26 -3.65 5.52 -3.58
N LEU A 27 -4.35 4.78 -2.72
CA LEU A 27 -5.09 3.58 -3.13
C LEU A 27 -6.28 3.93 -4.01
N ALA A 28 -7.00 5.02 -3.71
CA ALA A 28 -8.10 5.52 -4.52
C ALA A 28 -7.70 5.73 -6.00
N ASP A 29 -6.51 6.26 -6.26
CA ASP A 29 -6.02 6.56 -7.61
C ASP A 29 -5.80 5.30 -8.48
N GLN A 30 -5.71 4.13 -7.85
CA GLN A 30 -5.51 2.83 -8.52
C GLN A 30 -6.81 2.04 -8.70
N ARG A 31 -7.92 2.47 -8.09
CA ARG A 31 -9.21 1.78 -8.20
C ARG A 31 -9.66 1.70 -9.66
N GLY A 32 -10.03 0.50 -10.11
CA GLY A 32 -10.49 0.25 -11.48
C GLY A 32 -9.40 0.31 -12.56
N ARG A 33 -8.15 0.65 -12.21
CA ARG A 33 -7.04 0.73 -13.18
C ARG A 33 -6.18 -0.52 -13.19
N LYS A 34 -5.88 -1.07 -12.01
CA LYS A 34 -5.08 -2.28 -11.84
C LYS A 34 -5.32 -2.93 -10.48
N ASN A 35 -4.95 -4.21 -10.39
CA ASN A 35 -4.90 -4.92 -9.12
C ASN A 35 -3.72 -4.40 -8.29
N VAL A 36 -3.92 -4.28 -6.98
CA VAL A 36 -2.92 -3.80 -6.02
C VAL A 36 -2.73 -4.86 -4.94
N VAL A 37 -1.48 -5.26 -4.69
CA VAL A 37 -1.11 -6.16 -3.59
C VAL A 37 -0.42 -5.34 -2.50
N ILE A 38 -0.85 -5.52 -1.25
CA ILE A 38 -0.30 -4.83 -0.08
C ILE A 38 0.38 -5.86 0.80
N ALA A 39 1.68 -5.69 1.03
CA ALA A 39 2.46 -6.51 1.94
C ALA A 39 2.88 -5.67 3.16
N PHE A 40 2.43 -6.08 4.35
CA PHE A 40 2.89 -5.51 5.61
C PHE A 40 4.07 -6.34 6.12
N PHE A 41 5.21 -5.69 6.39
CA PHE A 41 6.39 -6.33 6.95
C PHE A 41 6.95 -5.48 8.11
N PRO A 42 7.67 -6.08 9.08
CA PRO A 42 7.98 -5.40 10.35
C PRO A 42 8.94 -4.23 10.21
N ALA A 43 10.07 -4.44 9.52
CA ALA A 43 11.12 -3.44 9.38
C ALA A 43 12.02 -3.73 8.18
N ALA A 44 12.68 -2.70 7.65
CA ALA A 44 13.73 -2.84 6.65
C ALA A 44 15.03 -3.35 7.32
N PHE A 45 15.86 -4.05 6.53
CA PHE A 45 17.19 -4.54 6.93
C PHE A 45 17.21 -5.54 8.11
N THR A 46 16.09 -6.20 8.40
CA THR A 46 16.04 -7.32 9.36
C THR A 46 16.13 -8.67 8.64
N PRO A 47 16.83 -9.67 9.20
CA PRO A 47 16.79 -11.03 8.66
C PRO A 47 15.37 -11.59 8.69
N VAL A 48 15.10 -12.52 7.77
CA VAL A 48 13.86 -13.30 7.72
C VAL A 48 13.97 -14.58 8.51
#